data_AF-A0A2V9TCK3-F1
#
_entry.id   AF-A0A2V9TCK3-F1
#
_cell.length_a   1.000
_cell.length_b   1.000
_cell.length_c   1.000
_cell.angle_alpha   90.00
_cell.angle_beta   90.00
_cell.angle_gamma   90.00
#
_symmetry.space_group_name_H-M   'P 1'
#
loop_
_entity.id
_entity.type
_entity.pdbx_description
1 polymer ?
#
loop_
_entity_poly.entity_id
_entity_poly.type
_entity_poly.pdbx_seq_one_letter_code
_entity_poly.pdbx_strand_id
1 'polypeptide(L)'
;MKLKMRMTLFLVTTAQFAWGQTSTKPELVIAEATAPEPSANSYSVLGATPEQETLVRAQIRVMQPSVYPLRVLFVPHWKYIDTARTFRLHVPAGYSSAMFTHLPSRSVFIDSDRYVSDDSLGYAVAHELGHLAANSVRENAADKAAREYRKRLKQSRIETR
;
A
#
# COMPACT_ATOMS: atom_id res chain seq x y z
N MET A 1 -8.74 29.80 69.87
CA MET A 1 -7.45 29.42 69.24
C MET A 1 -7.55 27.95 68.87
N LYS A 2 -7.16 27.40 67.72
CA LYS A 2 -6.57 27.81 66.43
C LYS A 2 -6.87 26.59 65.52
N LEU A 3 -7.55 26.77 64.39
CA LEU A 3 -7.01 26.96 63.04
C LEU A 3 -7.00 25.65 62.23
N LYS A 4 -7.86 25.64 61.20
CA LYS A 4 -8.18 24.56 60.26
C LYS A 4 -6.95 24.15 59.44
N MET A 5 -6.67 22.87 59.36
CA MET A 5 -5.65 22.31 58.48
C MET A 5 -6.20 22.23 57.05
N ARG A 6 -5.67 23.06 56.15
CA ARG A 6 -5.98 23.03 54.71
C ARG A 6 -5.07 22.01 54.03
N MET A 7 -5.67 21.11 53.26
CA MET A 7 -4.98 20.15 52.41
C MET A 7 -4.72 20.81 51.05
N THR A 8 -3.47 21.11 50.74
CA THR A 8 -3.07 21.71 49.46
C THR A 8 -2.79 20.61 48.45
N LEU A 9 -3.63 20.51 47.43
CA LEU A 9 -3.47 19.61 46.29
C LEU A 9 -2.43 20.18 45.32
N PHE A 10 -1.31 19.50 45.11
CA PHE A 10 -0.34 19.82 44.07
C PHE A 10 -0.80 19.20 42.74
N LEU A 11 -1.31 20.03 41.83
CA LEU A 11 -1.53 19.70 40.43
C LEU A 11 -0.25 20.03 39.65
N VAL A 12 0.43 19.01 39.12
CA VAL A 12 1.44 19.16 38.08
C VAL A 12 0.96 18.36 36.88
N THR A 13 0.37 19.05 35.90
CA THR A 13 0.17 18.53 34.56
C THR A 13 0.76 19.51 33.58
N THR A 14 1.67 19.00 32.77
CA THR A 14 2.47 19.68 31.76
C THR A 14 1.64 20.13 30.56
N ALA A 15 2.21 21.11 29.86
CA ALA A 15 1.66 21.88 28.75
C ALA A 15 1.06 21.04 27.60
N GLN A 16 -0.08 21.52 27.08
CA GLN A 16 -0.51 21.23 25.72
C GLN A 16 -0.25 22.46 24.85
N PHE A 17 0.64 22.27 23.87
CA PHE A 17 0.85 23.19 22.76
C PHE A 17 -0.36 23.17 21.81
N ALA A 18 -0.83 24.39 21.52
CA ALA A 18 -1.32 24.91 20.25
C ALA A 18 -2.42 24.15 19.46
N TRP A 19 -3.57 24.82 19.28
CA TRP A 19 -3.92 25.46 17.99
C TRP A 19 -5.09 26.42 18.20
N GLY A 20 -4.88 27.69 17.86
CA GLY A 20 -5.95 28.68 17.84
C GLY A 20 -6.95 28.33 16.74
N GLN A 21 -8.17 27.99 17.11
CA GLN A 21 -9.31 28.07 16.21
C GLN A 21 -9.83 29.52 16.24
N THR A 22 -9.43 30.33 15.26
CA THR A 22 -10.19 31.54 14.93
C THR A 22 -11.38 31.12 14.08
N SER A 23 -12.58 31.22 14.65
CA SER A 23 -13.85 31.13 13.94
C SER A 23 -13.98 32.31 12.97
N THR A 24 -13.53 32.13 11.74
CA THR A 24 -14.02 32.91 10.60
C THR A 24 -14.92 32.01 9.76
N LYS A 25 -16.19 32.43 9.66
CA LYS A 25 -17.26 31.80 8.87
C LYS A 25 -16.74 31.23 7.53
N PRO A 26 -17.00 29.96 7.19
CA PRO A 26 -16.89 29.52 5.82
C PRO A 26 -18.20 29.91 5.12
N GLU A 27 -18.10 30.90 4.24
CA GLU A 27 -19.05 31.08 3.16
C GLU A 27 -18.98 29.83 2.27
N LEU A 28 -20.08 29.08 2.24
CA LEU A 28 -20.23 27.85 1.46
C LEU A 28 -20.30 28.21 -0.03
N VAL A 29 -19.15 28.39 -0.66
CA VAL A 29 -19.02 28.20 -2.10
C VAL A 29 -18.84 26.70 -2.30
N ILE A 30 -19.95 26.00 -2.54
CA ILE A 30 -19.93 24.66 -3.10
C ILE A 30 -19.42 24.80 -4.54
N ALA A 31 -18.10 24.90 -4.69
CA ALA A 31 -17.46 24.48 -5.91
C ALA A 31 -17.50 22.95 -5.86
N GLU A 32 -18.37 22.37 -6.68
CA GLU A 32 -18.31 20.96 -7.06
C GLU A 32 -16.99 20.75 -7.79
N ALA A 33 -15.92 20.59 -7.01
CA ALA A 33 -14.66 20.12 -7.50
C ALA A 33 -14.90 18.64 -7.85
N THR A 34 -15.31 18.40 -9.09
CA THR A 34 -15.20 17.08 -9.71
C THR A 34 -13.77 16.63 -9.49
N ALA A 35 -13.58 15.74 -8.51
CA ALA A 35 -12.28 15.12 -8.29
C ALA A 35 -11.88 14.55 -9.65
N PRO A 36 -10.68 14.88 -10.17
CA PRO A 36 -10.28 14.39 -11.47
C PRO A 36 -10.43 12.88 -11.45
N GLU A 37 -11.16 12.33 -12.43
CA GLU A 37 -11.32 10.89 -12.53
C GLU A 37 -9.92 10.28 -12.46
N PRO A 38 -9.68 9.33 -11.53
CA PRO A 38 -8.38 8.73 -11.43
C PRO A 38 -8.06 8.15 -12.80
N SER A 39 -6.97 8.65 -13.41
CA SER A 39 -6.46 8.11 -14.69
C SER A 39 -6.52 6.59 -14.64
N ALA A 40 -6.90 5.94 -15.75
CA ALA A 40 -7.00 4.48 -15.82
C ALA A 40 -5.69 3.76 -15.42
N ASN A 41 -4.57 4.49 -15.42
CA ASN A 41 -3.23 4.04 -15.03
C ASN A 41 -2.77 4.59 -13.65
N SER A 42 -3.66 5.27 -12.93
CA SER A 42 -3.41 5.84 -11.60
C SER A 42 -3.71 4.81 -10.52
N TYR A 43 -2.77 4.64 -9.61
CA TYR A 43 -2.89 3.77 -8.45
C TYR A 43 -2.12 4.35 -7.27
N SER A 44 -2.61 4.05 -6.07
CA SER A 44 -1.96 4.44 -4.83
C SER A 44 -0.94 3.40 -4.39
N VAL A 45 0.21 3.85 -3.90
CA VAL A 45 1.15 3.02 -3.15
C VAL A 45 1.06 3.48 -1.70
N LEU A 46 0.83 2.56 -0.77
CA LEU A 46 0.58 2.87 0.64
C LEU A 46 1.49 2.03 1.53
N GLY A 47 1.95 2.63 2.64
CA GLY A 47 2.78 1.94 3.65
C GLY A 47 4.22 1.65 3.21
N ALA A 48 4.64 2.12 2.04
CA ALA A 48 5.98 1.98 1.50
C ALA A 48 6.90 3.08 2.03
N THR A 49 8.21 2.82 2.08
CA THR A 49 9.21 3.90 2.13
C THR A 49 9.23 4.66 0.79
N PRO A 50 9.76 5.90 0.74
CA PRO A 50 9.88 6.65 -0.51
C PRO A 50 10.65 5.89 -1.61
N GLU A 51 11.69 5.14 -1.24
CA GLU A 51 12.49 4.32 -2.14
C GLU A 51 11.67 3.15 -2.71
N GLN A 52 10.95 2.42 -1.84
CA GLN A 52 10.07 1.32 -2.23
C GLN A 52 8.95 1.80 -3.17
N GLU A 53 8.34 2.94 -2.86
CA GLU A 53 7.31 3.53 -3.71
C GLU A 53 7.88 3.92 -5.08
N THR A 54 9.02 4.60 -5.10
CA THR A 54 9.69 4.99 -6.34
C THR A 54 10.02 3.78 -7.20
N LEU A 55 10.59 2.74 -6.57
CA LEU A 55 10.97 1.50 -7.23
C LEU A 55 9.76 0.76 -7.82
N VAL A 56 8.73 0.50 -7.02
CA VAL A 56 7.56 -0.24 -7.50
C VAL A 56 6.85 0.53 -8.60
N ARG A 57 6.81 1.87 -8.53
CA ARG A 57 6.25 2.71 -9.59
C ARG A 57 7.07 2.64 -10.88
N ALA A 58 8.39 2.71 -10.78
CA ALA A 58 9.27 2.57 -11.94
C ALA A 58 9.11 1.19 -12.58
N GLN A 59 9.10 0.12 -11.78
CA GLN A 59 8.94 -1.24 -12.26
C GLN A 59 7.57 -1.47 -12.94
N ILE A 60 6.46 -1.04 -12.32
CA ILE A 60 5.13 -1.17 -12.92
C ILE A 60 5.04 -0.36 -14.23
N ARG A 61 5.66 0.83 -14.29
CA ARG A 61 5.74 1.63 -15.51
C ARG A 61 6.47 0.90 -16.63
N VAL A 62 7.59 0.24 -16.33
CA VAL A 62 8.33 -0.59 -17.29
C VAL A 62 7.50 -1.79 -17.74
N MET A 63 6.80 -2.44 -16.80
CA MET A 63 5.97 -3.60 -17.10
C MET A 63 4.81 -3.27 -18.05
N GLN A 64 4.27 -2.05 -18.00
CA GLN A 64 3.10 -1.62 -18.80
C GLN A 64 1.96 -2.66 -18.78
N PRO A 65 1.40 -2.97 -17.60
CA PRO A 65 0.32 -3.93 -17.50
C PRO A 65 -0.93 -3.44 -18.24
N SER A 66 -1.68 -4.37 -18.85
CA SER A 66 -2.98 -4.04 -19.47
C SER A 66 -4.05 -3.68 -18.43
N VAL A 67 -3.86 -4.12 -17.18
CA VAL A 67 -4.73 -3.83 -16.04
C VAL A 67 -3.87 -3.37 -14.88
N TYR A 68 -3.99 -2.10 -14.50
CA TYR A 68 -3.32 -1.56 -13.32
C TYR A 68 -4.03 -2.01 -12.03
N PRO A 69 -3.29 -2.17 -10.92
CA PRO A 69 -3.93 -2.27 -9.61
C PRO A 69 -4.63 -0.95 -9.29
N LEU A 70 -5.57 -0.96 -8.35
CA LEU A 70 -6.05 0.28 -7.73
C LEU A 70 -5.11 0.70 -6.60
N ARG A 71 -4.54 -0.28 -5.89
CA ARG A 71 -3.68 -0.08 -4.73
C ARG A 71 -2.55 -1.11 -4.68
N VAL A 72 -1.37 -0.65 -4.30
CA VAL A 72 -0.25 -1.49 -3.85
C VAL A 72 -0.01 -1.15 -2.39
N LEU A 73 -0.12 -2.13 -1.50
CA LEU A 73 -0.05 -1.93 -0.05
C LEU A 73 1.13 -2.69 0.53
N PHE A 74 2.07 -1.96 1.10
CA PHE A 74 3.12 -2.49 1.96
C PHE A 74 2.57 -2.53 3.39
N VAL A 75 2.55 -3.72 3.99
CA VAL A 75 1.97 -3.95 5.31
C VAL A 75 2.91 -4.81 6.16
N PRO A 76 2.99 -4.57 7.49
CA PRO A 76 3.74 -5.44 8.38
C PRO A 76 3.14 -6.85 8.39
N HIS A 77 3.96 -7.86 8.70
CA HIS A 77 3.63 -9.27 8.55
C HIS A 77 2.34 -9.67 9.27
N TRP A 78 2.12 -9.18 10.49
CA TRP A 78 0.92 -9.50 11.25
C TRP A 78 -0.35 -9.04 10.51
N LYS A 79 -0.31 -7.85 9.89
CA LYS A 79 -1.44 -7.28 9.15
C LYS A 79 -1.61 -7.96 7.80
N TYR A 80 -0.52 -8.37 7.17
CA TYR A 80 -0.54 -9.20 5.96
C TYR A 80 -1.31 -10.50 6.20
N ILE A 81 -0.95 -11.24 7.26
CA ILE A 81 -1.61 -12.51 7.63
C ILE A 81 -3.08 -12.28 8.00
N ASP A 82 -3.37 -11.25 8.80
CA ASP A 82 -4.74 -10.89 9.17
C ASP A 82 -5.62 -10.56 7.96
N THR A 83 -5.08 -9.78 7.02
CA THR A 83 -5.77 -9.41 5.79
C THR A 83 -6.01 -10.63 4.89
N ALA A 84 -5.01 -11.49 4.72
CA ALA A 84 -5.13 -12.69 3.90
C ALA A 84 -6.18 -13.67 4.47
N ARG A 85 -6.25 -13.80 5.80
CA ARG A 85 -7.30 -14.56 6.51
C ARG A 85 -8.68 -13.93 6.29
N THR A 86 -8.79 -12.62 6.43
CA THR A 86 -10.05 -11.88 6.22
C THR A 86 -10.60 -12.09 4.81
N PHE A 87 -9.73 -12.09 3.81
CA PHE A 87 -10.10 -12.36 2.41
C PHE A 87 -10.26 -13.85 2.10
N ARG A 88 -10.09 -14.73 3.08
CA ARG A 88 -10.17 -16.20 2.91
C ARG A 88 -9.28 -16.72 1.78
N LEU A 89 -8.15 -16.05 1.55
CA LEU A 89 -7.19 -16.50 0.56
C LEU A 89 -6.56 -17.79 1.09
N HIS A 90 -6.33 -18.75 0.19
CA HIS A 90 -5.54 -19.91 0.51
C HIS A 90 -4.09 -19.45 0.66
N VAL A 91 -3.75 -18.91 1.83
CA VAL A 91 -2.35 -18.73 2.21
C VAL A 91 -1.82 -20.14 2.41
N PRO A 92 -0.84 -20.62 1.63
CA PRO A 92 -0.23 -21.91 1.88
C PRO A 92 0.13 -21.96 3.36
N ALA A 93 -0.28 -23.03 4.05
CA ALA A 93 0.10 -23.26 5.43
C ALA A 93 1.63 -23.34 5.47
N GLY A 94 2.26 -22.19 5.76
CA GLY A 94 3.68 -21.96 5.54
C GLY A 94 3.92 -20.72 4.70
N TYR A 95 3.88 -19.54 5.35
CA TYR A 95 4.92 -18.50 5.38
C TYR A 95 5.70 -18.07 4.11
N SER A 96 5.35 -18.57 2.92
CA SER A 96 6.26 -18.63 1.76
C SER A 96 6.00 -17.56 0.70
N SER A 97 4.78 -17.03 0.59
CA SER A 97 4.53 -15.89 -0.28
C SER A 97 4.57 -14.58 0.50
N ALA A 98 5.45 -13.67 0.10
CA ALA A 98 5.53 -12.30 0.60
C ALA A 98 4.58 -11.34 -0.13
N MET A 99 3.78 -11.82 -1.09
CA MET A 99 2.79 -11.02 -1.79
C MET A 99 1.50 -11.79 -2.08
N PHE A 100 0.39 -11.08 -2.20
CA PHE A 100 -0.83 -11.62 -2.80
C PHE A 100 -1.66 -10.53 -3.47
N THR A 101 -2.52 -10.96 -4.39
CA THR A 101 -3.51 -10.11 -5.05
C THR A 101 -4.90 -10.44 -4.57
N HIS A 102 -5.62 -9.41 -4.10
CA HIS A 102 -7.05 -9.51 -3.87
C HIS A 102 -7.80 -8.95 -5.08
N LEU A 103 -8.30 -9.85 -5.95
CA LEU A 103 -8.97 -9.48 -7.20
C LEU A 103 -10.17 -8.55 -7.03
N PRO A 104 -11.12 -8.81 -6.09
CA PRO A 104 -12.31 -7.95 -5.94
C PRO A 104 -11.97 -6.50 -5.63
N SER A 105 -10.89 -6.25 -4.88
CA SER A 105 -10.45 -4.89 -4.57
C SER A 105 -9.33 -4.37 -5.48
N ARG A 106 -8.91 -5.16 -6.49
CA ARG A 106 -7.77 -4.90 -7.37
C ARG A 106 -6.54 -4.40 -6.62
N SER A 107 -6.22 -5.05 -5.51
CA SER A 107 -5.17 -4.62 -4.60
C SER A 107 -4.06 -5.66 -4.51
N VAL A 108 -2.81 -5.22 -4.60
CA VAL A 108 -1.63 -6.05 -4.37
C VAL A 108 -1.13 -5.75 -2.95
N PHE A 109 -0.97 -6.77 -2.14
CA PHE A 109 -0.44 -6.68 -0.79
C PHE A 109 0.97 -7.25 -0.77
N ILE A 110 1.89 -6.51 -0.14
CA ILE A 110 3.30 -6.85 -0.01
C ILE A 110 3.60 -6.89 1.50
N ASP A 111 4.15 -8.01 1.94
CA ASP A 111 4.63 -8.20 3.30
C ASP A 111 5.96 -7.47 3.48
N SER A 112 5.90 -6.31 4.12
CA SER A 112 7.05 -5.42 4.33
C SER A 112 8.17 -6.07 5.13
N ASP A 113 7.86 -7.05 5.99
CA ASP A 113 8.84 -7.67 6.88
C ASP A 113 9.53 -8.88 6.21
N ARG A 114 9.02 -9.32 5.05
CA ARG A 114 9.44 -10.58 4.41
C ARG A 114 9.82 -10.48 2.95
N TYR A 115 9.50 -9.40 2.25
CA TYR A 115 9.94 -9.28 0.87
C TYR A 115 11.48 -9.14 0.84
N VAL A 116 12.14 -10.05 0.12
CA VAL A 116 13.57 -10.36 0.31
C VAL A 116 14.50 -9.30 -0.28
N SER A 117 14.14 -8.73 -1.44
CA SER A 117 14.96 -7.70 -2.07
C SER A 117 14.20 -6.88 -3.11
N ASP A 118 14.62 -5.63 -3.24
CA ASP A 118 14.22 -4.70 -4.30
C ASP A 118 14.52 -5.25 -5.72
N ASP A 119 15.61 -6.03 -5.86
CA ASP A 119 16.01 -6.69 -7.10
C ASP A 119 15.01 -7.76 -7.57
N SER A 120 14.35 -8.45 -6.64
CA SER A 120 13.35 -9.49 -6.93
C SER A 120 11.92 -8.97 -6.87
N LEU A 121 11.71 -7.79 -6.28
CA LEU A 121 10.40 -7.13 -6.10
C LEU A 121 9.62 -7.07 -7.41
N GLY A 122 10.24 -6.58 -8.49
CA GLY A 122 9.55 -6.43 -9.78
C GLY A 122 9.09 -7.75 -10.37
N TYR A 123 9.82 -8.85 -10.13
CA TYR A 123 9.49 -10.17 -10.66
C TYR A 123 8.30 -10.82 -9.94
N ALA A 124 8.20 -10.57 -8.63
CA ALA A 124 7.06 -10.95 -7.80
C ALA A 124 5.84 -10.06 -8.08
N VAL A 125 6.02 -8.74 -8.17
CA VAL A 125 4.94 -7.81 -8.57
C VAL A 125 4.40 -8.16 -9.95
N ALA A 126 5.25 -8.56 -10.91
CA ALA A 126 4.79 -9.03 -12.21
C ALA A 126 3.85 -10.26 -12.10
N HIS A 127 4.09 -11.17 -11.14
CA HIS A 127 3.21 -12.30 -10.86
C HIS A 127 1.83 -11.83 -10.40
N GLU A 128 1.82 -10.92 -9.43
CA GLU A 128 0.61 -10.35 -8.84
C GLU A 128 -0.23 -9.58 -9.87
N LEU A 129 0.44 -8.78 -10.71
CA LEU A 129 -0.21 -8.12 -11.84
C LEU A 129 -0.72 -9.12 -12.89
N GLY A 130 -0.12 -10.31 -12.97
CA GLY A 130 -0.60 -11.42 -13.78
C GLY A 130 -1.97 -11.92 -13.33
N HIS A 131 -2.21 -12.03 -12.02
CA HIS A 131 -3.53 -12.36 -11.47
C HIS A 131 -4.58 -11.33 -11.91
N LEU A 132 -4.26 -10.03 -11.86
CA LEU A 132 -5.16 -8.95 -12.30
C LEU A 132 -5.45 -9.04 -13.80
N ALA A 133 -4.41 -9.21 -14.62
CA ALA A 133 -4.55 -9.25 -16.07
C ALA A 133 -5.34 -10.48 -16.55
N ALA A 134 -5.17 -11.63 -15.88
CA ALA A 134 -5.92 -12.84 -16.16
C ALA A 134 -7.30 -12.89 -15.47
N ASN A 135 -7.58 -11.94 -14.58
CA ASN A 135 -8.73 -11.96 -13.66
C ASN A 135 -8.95 -13.34 -13.02
N SER A 136 -7.87 -13.94 -12.50
CA SER A 136 -7.87 -15.33 -12.06
C SER A 136 -7.00 -15.54 -10.84
N VAL A 137 -7.48 -16.33 -9.88
CA VAL A 137 -6.70 -16.79 -8.71
C VAL A 137 -5.77 -17.96 -9.04
N ARG A 138 -5.73 -18.43 -10.29
CA ARG A 138 -4.92 -19.57 -10.68
C ARG A 138 -3.47 -19.16 -10.96
N GLU A 139 -2.53 -19.75 -10.24
CA GLU A 139 -1.09 -19.48 -10.39
C GLU A 139 -0.59 -19.62 -11.83
N ASN A 140 -1.02 -20.66 -12.54
CA ASN A 140 -0.59 -20.89 -13.92
C ASN A 140 -1.07 -19.80 -14.90
N ALA A 141 -2.23 -19.19 -14.64
CA ALA A 141 -2.76 -18.10 -15.44
C ALA A 141 -1.99 -16.81 -15.14
N ALA A 142 -1.69 -16.55 -13.86
CA ALA A 142 -0.88 -15.43 -13.44
C ALA A 142 0.54 -15.51 -14.01
N ASP A 143 1.19 -16.66 -13.90
CA ASP A 143 2.53 -16.89 -14.45
C ASP A 143 2.57 -16.70 -15.97
N LYS A 144 1.55 -17.17 -16.68
CA LYS A 144 1.44 -16.99 -18.13
C LYS A 144 1.36 -15.50 -18.49
N ALA A 145 0.52 -14.74 -17.78
CA ALA A 145 0.38 -13.29 -17.99
C ALA A 145 1.66 -12.52 -17.60
N ALA A 146 2.32 -12.92 -16.51
CA ALA A 146 3.51 -12.28 -15.98
C ALA A 146 4.75 -12.40 -16.89
N ARG A 147 4.79 -13.38 -17.80
CA ARG A 147 5.94 -13.62 -18.70
C ARG A 147 6.33 -12.38 -19.49
N GLU A 148 5.37 -11.68 -20.08
CA GLU A 148 5.65 -10.47 -20.87
C GLU A 148 6.12 -9.31 -19.99
N TYR A 149 5.58 -9.16 -18.78
CA TYR A 149 6.03 -8.15 -17.82
C TYR A 149 7.47 -8.39 -17.38
N ARG A 150 7.80 -9.65 -17.03
CA ARG A 150 9.15 -10.10 -16.66
C ARG A 150 10.14 -9.90 -17.80
N LYS A 151 9.72 -10.13 -19.05
CA LYS A 151 10.53 -9.87 -20.24
C LYS A 151 10.88 -8.37 -20.37
N ARG A 152 9.90 -7.47 -20.20
CA ARG A 152 10.11 -6.01 -20.25
C ARG A 152 11.04 -5.53 -19.13
N LEU A 153 10.88 -6.02 -17.90
CA LEU A 153 11.79 -5.71 -16.79
C LEU A 153 13.23 -6.18 -17.06
N LYS A 154 13.39 -7.38 -17.61
CA LYS A 154 14.72 -7.90 -17.96
C LYS A 154 15.38 -7.03 -19.03
N GLN A 155 14.61 -6.63 -20.04
CA GLN A 155 15.09 -5.77 -21.13
C GLN A 155 15.52 -4.40 -20.60
N SER A 156 14.71 -3.73 -19.78
CA SER A 156 15.06 -2.41 -19.24
C SER A 156 16.34 -2.44 -18.40
N ARG A 157 16.59 -3.54 -17.66
CA ARG A 157 17.81 -3.71 -16.87
C ARG A 157 19.07 -3.87 -17.74
N ILE A 158 18.93 -4.40 -18.94
CA ILE A 158 20.03 -4.52 -19.91
C ILE A 158 20.32 -3.14 -20.51
N GLU A 159 19.29 -2.38 -20.86
CA GLU A 159 19.42 -1.04 -21.48
C GLU A 159 19.97 0.04 -20.54
N THR A 160 19.88 -0.17 -19.23
CA THR A 160 20.39 0.77 -18.22
C THR A 160 21.83 0.45 -17.77
N ARG A 161 22.44 -0.61 -18.30
CA ARG A 161 23.84 -0.99 -18.03
C ARG A 161 24.75 -0.60 -19.17
#